data_AF-A0A1F2T2H8-F1
#
_entry.id   AF-A0A1F2T2H8-F1
#
_cell.length_a   1.000
_cell.length_b   1.000
_cell.length_c   1.000
_cell.angle_alpha   90.00
_cell.angle_beta   90.00
_cell.angle_gamma   90.00
#
_symmetry.space_group_name_H-M   'P 1'
#
loop_
_entity.id
_entity.type
_entity.pdbx_description
1 polymer ?
#
loop_
_entity_poly.entity_id
_entity_poly.type
_entity_poly.pdbx_seq_one_letter_code
_entity_poly.pdbx_strand_id
1 'polypeptide(L)'
;MLAGEWPTVDFFDPGMPLTYAASAGAQLLLGRTLLAEAVLTAVMYGVAAACTLLGAYRLSRSWLVAAAATLLAVAIFPRSYAYPKLLVTAVAPLAVWAWASRRTWPHLVVMALVTVVAFLFRHDYAAYVGLAACAALIVAPASGSPAVLKRLALFGGVVALLLVPYAVSLGGVDAFAGSIRTFVDYGRRHSDRTALTFDTLGWTPEWQLFWSFHALPIVALVWALVDWRQGRRDDVPVVIPLCAMAVAANVLLIRDPLSARLADAVVPAVLTGSWLAGRARQVGEGFPGRGGLPR
;
A
#
# COMPACT_ATOMS: atom_id res chain seq x y z
N MET A 1 1.72 -21.68 -15.74
CA MET A 1 0.80 -20.74 -16.42
C MET A 1 1.15 -20.59 -17.89
N LEU A 2 2.43 -20.60 -18.27
CA LEU A 2 2.87 -20.68 -19.67
C LEU A 2 2.85 -22.10 -20.27
N ALA A 3 2.96 -23.14 -19.42
CA ALA A 3 2.94 -24.56 -19.80
C ALA A 3 1.75 -25.32 -19.18
N GLY A 4 0.70 -24.62 -18.72
CA GLY A 4 -0.46 -25.22 -18.08
C GLY A 4 -0.38 -25.36 -16.55
N GLU A 5 0.80 -25.28 -15.96
CA GLU A 5 0.98 -25.42 -14.49
C GLU A 5 0.37 -24.27 -13.68
N TRP A 6 -0.12 -24.53 -12.47
CA TRP A 6 -0.73 -23.54 -11.58
C TRP A 6 0.05 -23.39 -10.27
N PRO A 7 0.36 -22.16 -9.83
CA PRO A 7 1.01 -21.93 -8.53
C PRO A 7 0.19 -22.54 -7.39
N THR A 8 0.85 -23.10 -6.38
CA THR A 8 0.24 -23.79 -5.22
C THR A 8 -0.36 -25.17 -5.54
N VAL A 9 -0.75 -25.44 -6.78
CA VAL A 9 -1.31 -26.74 -7.21
C VAL A 9 -0.22 -27.64 -7.77
N ASP A 10 0.49 -27.17 -8.80
CA ASP A 10 1.48 -27.97 -9.53
C ASP A 10 2.90 -27.74 -9.02
N PHE A 11 3.15 -26.59 -8.37
CA PHE A 11 4.43 -26.29 -7.74
C PHE A 11 4.25 -25.42 -6.50
N PHE A 12 5.25 -25.48 -5.62
CA PHE A 12 5.26 -24.69 -4.39
C PHE A 12 5.31 -23.20 -4.70
N ASP A 13 4.31 -22.46 -4.22
CA ASP A 13 4.26 -21.01 -4.28
C ASP A 13 4.07 -20.44 -2.86
N PRO A 14 4.90 -19.48 -2.42
CA PRO A 14 4.70 -18.76 -1.16
C PRO A 14 3.59 -17.68 -1.28
N GLY A 15 2.54 -17.93 -2.06
CA GLY A 15 1.37 -17.09 -2.18
C GLY A 15 1.58 -15.82 -3.01
N MET A 16 2.10 -15.96 -4.23
CA MET A 16 2.31 -14.86 -5.18
C MET A 16 1.67 -15.12 -6.57
N PRO A 17 0.44 -15.65 -6.65
CA PRO A 17 -0.13 -16.16 -7.90
C PRO A 17 -0.19 -15.10 -9.01
N LEU A 18 -0.54 -13.84 -8.68
CA LEU A 18 -0.65 -12.77 -9.67
C LEU A 18 0.71 -12.31 -10.19
N THR A 19 1.79 -12.48 -9.42
CA THR A 19 3.14 -12.19 -9.89
C THR A 19 3.50 -13.13 -11.04
N TYR A 20 3.24 -14.44 -10.91
CA TYR A 20 3.45 -15.39 -12.00
C TYR A 20 2.51 -15.16 -13.16
N ALA A 21 1.24 -14.81 -12.90
CA ALA A 21 0.28 -14.52 -13.95
C ALA A 21 0.68 -13.28 -14.78
N ALA A 22 1.19 -12.24 -14.12
CA ALA A 22 1.68 -11.03 -14.79
C ALA A 22 2.90 -11.32 -15.66
N SER A 23 3.88 -12.06 -15.12
CA SER A 23 5.08 -12.51 -15.87
C SER A 23 4.68 -13.40 -17.06
N ALA A 24 3.80 -14.38 -16.86
CA ALA A 24 3.27 -15.22 -17.92
C ALA A 24 2.56 -14.40 -19.01
N GLY A 25 1.73 -13.44 -18.62
CA GLY A 25 1.05 -12.53 -19.55
C GLY A 25 2.04 -11.70 -20.37
N ALA A 26 3.08 -11.14 -19.74
CA ALA A 26 4.13 -10.39 -20.44
C ALA A 26 4.87 -11.28 -21.44
N GLN A 27 5.23 -12.50 -21.07
CA GLN A 27 5.92 -13.44 -21.95
C GLN A 27 5.04 -13.96 -23.09
N LEU A 28 3.72 -14.05 -22.89
CA LEU A 28 2.78 -14.37 -23.97
C LEU A 28 2.71 -13.25 -25.02
N LEU A 29 2.77 -11.98 -24.59
CA LEU A 29 2.66 -10.82 -25.47
C LEU A 29 3.98 -10.44 -26.16
N LEU A 30 5.11 -10.56 -25.46
CA LEU A 30 6.43 -10.07 -25.91
C LEU A 30 7.43 -11.20 -26.20
N GLY A 31 6.98 -12.45 -26.10
CA GLY A 31 7.81 -13.64 -26.23
C GLY A 31 8.49 -14.05 -24.92
N ARG A 32 8.95 -15.30 -24.89
CA ARG A 32 9.58 -15.94 -23.71
C ARG A 32 11.03 -15.47 -23.54
N THR A 33 11.20 -14.20 -23.21
CA THR A 33 12.51 -13.54 -23.13
C THR A 33 12.67 -12.72 -21.86
N LEU A 34 13.91 -12.43 -21.47
CA LEU A 34 14.21 -11.49 -20.37
C LEU A 34 13.72 -10.06 -20.68
N LEU A 35 13.59 -9.71 -21.96
CA LEU A 35 13.05 -8.42 -22.37
C LEU A 35 11.59 -8.26 -21.92
N ALA A 36 10.78 -9.31 -21.99
CA ALA A 36 9.39 -9.27 -21.54
C ALA A 36 9.27 -8.91 -20.04
N GLU A 37 10.12 -9.50 -19.20
CA GLU A 37 10.18 -9.19 -17.77
C GLU A 37 10.67 -7.78 -17.50
N ALA A 38 11.67 -7.32 -18.25
CA ALA A 38 12.19 -5.96 -18.14
C ALA A 38 11.12 -4.92 -18.50
N VAL A 39 10.35 -5.16 -19.56
CA VAL A 39 9.24 -4.29 -19.98
C VAL A 39 8.12 -4.30 -18.95
N LEU A 40 7.69 -5.48 -18.46
CA LEU A 40 6.68 -5.59 -17.41
C LEU A 40 7.09 -4.78 -16.18
N THR A 41 8.32 -4.98 -15.71
CA THR A 41 8.88 -4.31 -14.54
C THR A 41 8.92 -2.80 -14.75
N ALA A 42 9.42 -2.32 -15.89
CA ALA A 42 9.50 -0.90 -16.21
C ALA A 42 8.12 -0.24 -16.25
N VAL A 43 7.13 -0.89 -16.87
CA VAL A 43 5.75 -0.40 -16.92
C VAL A 43 5.15 -0.32 -15.52
N MET A 44 5.30 -1.38 -14.71
CA MET A 44 4.74 -1.39 -13.35
C MET A 44 5.39 -0.33 -12.45
N TYR A 45 6.69 -0.07 -12.58
CA TYR A 45 7.34 1.05 -11.91
C TYR A 45 6.86 2.41 -12.43
N GLY A 46 6.67 2.56 -13.73
CA GLY A 46 6.11 3.78 -14.31
C GLY A 46 4.72 4.09 -13.75
N VAL A 47 3.86 3.08 -13.66
CA VAL A 47 2.53 3.21 -13.04
C VAL A 47 2.64 3.56 -11.56
N ALA A 48 3.51 2.86 -10.80
CA ALA A 48 3.74 3.17 -9.39
C ALA A 48 4.19 4.62 -9.19
N ALA A 49 5.17 5.10 -9.98
CA ALA A 49 5.67 6.47 -9.92
C ALA A 49 4.59 7.50 -10.29
N ALA A 50 3.78 7.24 -11.32
CA ALA A 50 2.65 8.11 -11.69
C ALA A 50 1.61 8.19 -10.57
N CYS A 51 1.28 7.06 -9.93
CA CYS A 51 0.38 7.01 -8.78
C CYS A 51 0.98 7.74 -7.56
N THR A 52 2.28 7.59 -7.29
CA THR A 52 2.98 8.32 -6.23
C THR A 52 2.94 9.83 -6.48
N LEU A 53 3.21 10.28 -7.71
CA LEU A 53 3.13 11.69 -8.09
C LEU A 53 1.73 12.25 -7.87
N LEU A 54 0.71 11.54 -8.35
CA LEU A 54 -0.68 11.96 -8.18
C LEU A 54 -1.08 12.01 -6.70
N GLY A 55 -0.71 10.99 -5.92
CA GLY A 55 -0.98 10.92 -4.48
C GLY A 55 -0.28 12.04 -3.72
N ALA A 56 1.01 12.24 -3.99
CA ALA A 56 1.81 13.29 -3.36
C ALA A 56 1.30 14.69 -3.72
N TYR A 57 0.90 14.92 -4.97
CA TYR A 57 0.29 16.19 -5.39
C TYR A 57 -1.04 16.43 -4.66
N ARG A 58 -1.90 15.42 -4.58
CA ARG A 58 -3.18 15.55 -3.88
C ARG A 58 -3.02 15.84 -2.39
N LEU A 59 -2.03 15.22 -1.74
CA LEU A 59 -1.73 15.41 -0.32
C LEU A 59 -1.05 16.74 -0.01
N SER A 60 -0.11 17.17 -0.86
CA SER A 60 0.69 18.38 -0.63
C SER A 60 0.11 19.65 -1.25
N ARG A 61 -0.72 19.50 -2.30
CA ARG A 61 -1.18 20.55 -3.21
C ARG A 61 -0.05 21.33 -3.88
N SER A 62 1.12 20.70 -4.07
CA SER A 62 2.31 21.31 -4.67
C SER A 62 2.97 20.35 -5.66
N TRP A 63 3.09 20.78 -6.92
CA TRP A 63 3.79 20.02 -7.96
C TRP A 63 5.27 19.82 -7.63
N LEU A 64 5.91 20.80 -7.01
CA LEU A 64 7.32 20.70 -6.61
C LEU A 64 7.52 19.61 -5.56
N VAL A 65 6.67 19.59 -4.52
CA VAL A 65 6.72 18.55 -3.46
C VAL A 65 6.42 17.18 -4.07
N ALA A 66 5.41 17.09 -4.92
CA ALA A 66 5.04 15.84 -5.57
C ALA A 66 6.15 15.29 -6.47
N ALA A 67 6.76 16.15 -7.29
CA ALA A 67 7.88 15.78 -8.15
C ALA A 67 9.09 15.33 -7.33
N ALA A 68 9.46 16.09 -6.29
CA ALA A 68 10.58 15.75 -5.41
C ALA A 68 10.34 14.40 -4.68
N ALA A 69 9.14 14.19 -4.12
CA ALA A 69 8.76 12.95 -3.47
C ALA A 69 8.82 11.74 -4.43
N THR A 70 8.35 11.93 -5.66
CA THR A 70 8.35 10.87 -6.68
C THR A 70 9.77 10.56 -7.16
N LEU A 71 10.57 11.60 -7.43
CA LEU A 71 11.97 11.46 -7.81
C LEU A 71 12.77 10.76 -6.71
N LEU A 72 12.52 11.08 -5.44
CA LEU A 72 13.13 10.40 -4.30
C LEU A 72 12.73 8.92 -4.26
N ALA A 73 11.45 8.59 -4.44
CA ALA A 73 10.98 7.21 -4.48
C ALA A 73 11.59 6.39 -5.63
N VAL A 74 11.77 7.01 -6.81
CA VAL A 74 12.44 6.39 -7.96
C VAL A 74 13.95 6.25 -7.73
N ALA A 75 14.60 7.28 -7.19
CA ALA A 75 16.05 7.32 -6.98
C ALA A 75 16.54 6.34 -5.90
N ILE A 76 15.70 6.01 -4.92
CA ILE A 76 15.99 4.99 -3.89
C ILE A 76 16.09 3.56 -4.50
N PHE A 77 15.90 3.44 -5.82
CA PHE A 77 16.21 2.28 -6.67
C PHE A 77 15.80 0.93 -6.07
N PRO A 78 14.51 0.59 -6.13
CA PRO A 78 14.03 -0.69 -5.67
C PRO A 78 14.57 -1.80 -6.57
N ARG A 79 14.81 -2.97 -5.99
CA ARG A 79 15.19 -4.18 -6.73
C ARG A 79 14.15 -4.47 -7.79
N SER A 80 14.56 -4.78 -9.03
CA SER A 80 13.68 -4.95 -10.19
C SER A 80 12.44 -5.84 -9.95
N TYR A 81 12.54 -6.88 -9.14
CA TYR A 81 11.42 -7.78 -8.82
C TYR A 81 10.47 -7.26 -7.70
N ALA A 82 10.74 -6.08 -7.13
CA ALA A 82 9.97 -5.51 -6.02
C ALA A 82 8.85 -4.57 -6.47
N TYR A 83 8.60 -4.44 -7.79
CA TYR A 83 7.55 -3.58 -8.33
C TYR A 83 6.17 -3.76 -7.66
N PRO A 84 5.74 -4.97 -7.25
CA PRO A 84 4.42 -5.12 -6.64
C PRO A 84 4.25 -4.29 -5.37
N LYS A 85 5.31 -4.15 -4.55
CA LYS A 85 5.26 -3.41 -3.27
C LYS A 85 4.95 -1.95 -3.48
N LEU A 86 5.65 -1.34 -4.43
CA LEU A 86 5.50 0.08 -4.73
C LEU A 86 4.18 0.34 -5.43
N LEU A 87 3.80 -0.54 -6.36
CA LEU A 87 2.55 -0.42 -7.08
C LEU A 87 1.37 -0.45 -6.11
N VAL A 88 1.27 -1.47 -5.25
CA VAL A 88 0.13 -1.61 -4.33
C VAL A 88 0.09 -0.48 -3.31
N THR A 89 1.24 -0.05 -2.79
CA THR A 89 1.31 1.06 -1.82
C THR A 89 1.10 2.45 -2.46
N ALA A 90 1.30 2.60 -3.76
CA ALA A 90 0.98 3.82 -4.50
C ALA A 90 -0.51 3.89 -4.90
N VAL A 91 -1.09 2.76 -5.33
CA VAL A 91 -2.48 2.70 -5.81
C VAL A 91 -3.48 2.69 -4.64
N ALA A 92 -3.18 2.00 -3.54
CA ALA A 92 -4.12 1.87 -2.42
C ALA A 92 -4.58 3.22 -1.81
N PRO A 93 -3.69 4.20 -1.54
CA PRO A 93 -4.11 5.52 -1.07
C PRO A 93 -5.03 6.25 -2.04
N LEU A 94 -4.85 6.07 -3.36
CA LEU A 94 -5.71 6.67 -4.37
C LEU A 94 -7.11 6.04 -4.39
N ALA A 95 -7.20 4.72 -4.22
CA ALA A 95 -8.48 4.04 -4.07
C ALA A 95 -9.22 4.46 -2.80
N VAL A 96 -8.49 4.53 -1.67
CA VAL A 96 -9.01 5.05 -0.39
C VAL A 96 -9.51 6.48 -0.55
N TRP A 97 -8.73 7.35 -1.20
CA TRP A 97 -9.13 8.72 -1.50
C TRP A 97 -10.42 8.75 -2.31
N ALA A 98 -10.46 8.03 -3.42
CA ALA A 98 -11.59 8.06 -4.35
C ALA A 98 -12.89 7.62 -3.64
N TRP A 99 -12.81 6.61 -2.77
CA TRP A 99 -13.91 6.23 -1.89
C TRP A 99 -14.21 7.30 -0.83
N ALA A 100 -13.22 7.86 -0.15
CA ALA A 100 -13.43 8.86 0.90
C ALA A 100 -14.13 10.13 0.38
N SER A 101 -13.83 10.54 -0.85
CA SER A 101 -14.42 11.71 -1.50
C SER A 101 -15.86 11.52 -1.94
N ARG A 102 -16.21 10.37 -2.54
CA ARG A 102 -17.54 10.14 -3.14
C ARG A 102 -18.43 9.20 -2.33
N ARG A 103 -17.84 8.29 -1.56
CA ARG A 103 -18.47 7.29 -0.69
C ARG A 103 -19.55 6.46 -1.39
N THR A 104 -19.40 6.22 -2.69
CA THR A 104 -20.34 5.42 -3.49
C THR A 104 -19.90 3.96 -3.57
N TRP A 105 -20.85 3.09 -3.91
CA TRP A 105 -20.63 1.64 -4.04
C TRP A 105 -19.51 1.29 -5.05
N PRO A 106 -19.44 1.89 -6.27
CA PRO A 106 -18.36 1.61 -7.21
C PRO A 106 -16.96 1.85 -6.63
N HIS A 107 -16.77 2.91 -5.84
CA HIS A 107 -15.47 3.19 -5.24
C HIS A 107 -15.11 2.21 -4.12
N LEU A 108 -16.11 1.68 -3.41
CA LEU A 108 -15.90 0.62 -2.42
C LEU A 108 -15.46 -0.66 -3.10
N VAL A 109 -16.07 -1.00 -4.26
CA VAL A 109 -15.67 -2.14 -5.08
C VAL A 109 -14.24 -1.95 -5.61
N VAL A 110 -13.86 -0.75 -6.08
CA VAL A 110 -12.48 -0.45 -6.50
C VAL A 110 -11.49 -0.65 -5.34
N MET A 111 -11.82 -0.16 -4.14
CA MET A 111 -10.97 -0.35 -2.96
C MET A 111 -10.83 -1.84 -2.56
N ALA A 112 -11.93 -2.61 -2.65
CA ALA A 112 -11.90 -4.05 -2.44
C ALA A 112 -11.07 -4.77 -3.51
N LEU A 113 -11.22 -4.39 -4.79
CA LEU A 113 -10.44 -4.93 -5.90
C LEU A 113 -8.94 -4.67 -5.72
N VAL A 114 -8.54 -3.45 -5.32
CA VAL A 114 -7.13 -3.14 -5.03
C VAL A 114 -6.60 -3.99 -3.87
N THR A 115 -7.42 -4.26 -2.84
CA THR A 115 -7.06 -5.14 -1.72
C THR A 115 -6.86 -6.58 -2.19
N VAL A 116 -7.74 -7.08 -3.06
CA VAL A 116 -7.65 -8.43 -3.65
C VAL A 116 -6.44 -8.54 -4.59
N VAL A 117 -6.19 -7.54 -5.42
CA VAL A 117 -4.99 -7.49 -6.28
C VAL A 117 -3.72 -7.48 -5.42
N ALA A 118 -3.71 -6.72 -4.32
CA ALA A 118 -2.61 -6.74 -3.38
C ALA A 118 -2.41 -8.15 -2.79
N PHE A 119 -3.48 -8.77 -2.30
CA PHE A 119 -3.50 -10.15 -1.80
C PHE A 119 -2.92 -11.15 -2.82
N LEU A 120 -3.35 -11.08 -4.08
CA LEU A 120 -2.92 -12.01 -5.11
C LEU A 120 -1.50 -11.74 -5.59
N PHE A 121 -1.01 -10.49 -5.52
CA PHE A 121 0.41 -10.22 -5.72
C PHE A 121 1.23 -10.86 -4.62
N ARG A 122 0.83 -10.64 -3.37
CA ARG A 122 1.31 -11.33 -2.17
C ARG A 122 0.33 -11.14 -1.00
N HIS A 123 0.15 -12.19 -0.23
CA HIS A 123 -0.82 -12.23 0.87
C HIS A 123 -0.54 -11.18 1.96
N ASP A 124 0.72 -10.86 2.25
CA ASP A 124 1.09 -9.82 3.23
C ASP A 124 0.72 -8.41 2.77
N TYR A 125 0.62 -8.15 1.47
CA TYR A 125 0.24 -6.82 0.97
C TYR A 125 -1.20 -6.46 1.31
N ALA A 126 -2.08 -7.46 1.34
CA ALA A 126 -3.46 -7.27 1.75
C ALA A 126 -3.57 -6.81 3.20
N ALA A 127 -2.60 -7.13 4.07
CA ALA A 127 -2.65 -6.73 5.47
C ALA A 127 -2.59 -5.20 5.60
N TYR A 128 -1.58 -4.55 4.99
CA TYR A 128 -1.45 -3.10 5.10
C TYR A 128 -2.42 -2.34 4.19
N VAL A 129 -2.77 -2.86 3.00
CA VAL A 129 -3.80 -2.26 2.12
C VAL A 129 -5.20 -2.38 2.75
N GLY A 130 -5.54 -3.55 3.27
CA GLY A 130 -6.80 -3.81 3.95
C GLY A 130 -6.94 -3.01 5.25
N LEU A 131 -5.85 -2.85 6.02
CA LEU A 131 -5.84 -1.98 7.19
C LEU A 131 -6.15 -0.52 6.81
N ALA A 132 -5.56 -0.02 5.73
CA ALA A 132 -5.86 1.32 5.20
C ALA A 132 -7.34 1.45 4.83
N ALA A 133 -7.89 0.48 4.09
CA ALA A 133 -9.29 0.45 3.71
C ALA A 133 -10.21 0.45 4.94
N CYS A 134 -9.97 -0.43 5.92
CA CYS A 134 -10.73 -0.49 7.17
C CYS A 134 -10.65 0.82 7.95
N ALA A 135 -9.46 1.40 8.10
CA ALA A 135 -9.28 2.70 8.74
C ALA A 135 -10.08 3.80 8.04
N ALA A 136 -10.15 3.78 6.71
CA ALA A 136 -10.93 4.75 5.94
C ALA A 136 -12.43 4.61 6.23
N LEU A 137 -12.93 3.37 6.25
CA LEU A 137 -14.33 3.07 6.53
C LEU A 137 -14.75 3.47 7.95
N ILE A 138 -13.83 3.34 8.92
CA ILE A 138 -14.03 3.71 10.33
C ILE A 138 -14.00 5.22 10.54
N VAL A 139 -13.00 5.90 9.96
CA VAL A 139 -12.77 7.34 10.15
C VAL A 139 -13.75 8.19 9.33
N ALA A 140 -14.28 7.65 8.22
CA ALA A 140 -15.24 8.37 7.41
C ALA A 140 -16.46 8.80 8.23
N PRO A 141 -16.86 10.09 8.18
CA PRO A 141 -18.01 10.60 8.90
C PRO A 141 -19.21 9.65 8.80
N ALA A 142 -19.68 9.19 9.95
CA ALA A 142 -20.78 8.24 10.08
C ALA A 142 -21.75 8.73 11.16
N SER A 143 -23.02 8.39 11.01
CA SER A 143 -24.09 8.66 11.96
C SER A 143 -24.09 7.72 13.19
N GLY A 144 -23.06 6.88 13.35
CA GLY A 144 -22.93 5.95 14.48
C GLY A 144 -22.21 4.64 14.12
N SER A 145 -22.02 3.77 15.13
CA SER A 145 -21.35 2.47 14.99
C SER A 145 -22.02 1.47 14.03
N PRO A 146 -23.37 1.40 13.86
CA PRO A 146 -23.98 0.44 12.94
C PRO A 146 -23.64 0.73 11.48
N ALA A 147 -23.47 2.01 11.12
CA ALA A 147 -23.09 2.41 9.76
C ALA A 147 -21.65 1.97 9.44
N VAL A 148 -20.74 2.06 10.41
CA VAL A 148 -19.35 1.57 10.26
C VAL A 148 -19.34 0.06 10.07
N LEU A 149 -20.06 -0.69 10.93
CA LEU A 149 -20.14 -2.15 10.81
C LEU A 149 -20.71 -2.59 9.46
N LYS A 150 -21.78 -1.94 8.98
CA LYS A 150 -22.35 -2.21 7.66
C LYS A 150 -21.33 -1.99 6.53
N ARG A 151 -20.54 -0.91 6.58
CA ARG A 151 -19.51 -0.62 5.57
C ARG A 151 -18.39 -1.66 5.60
N LEU A 152 -17.92 -2.04 6.79
CA LEU A 152 -16.91 -3.10 6.97
C LEU A 152 -17.42 -4.45 6.46
N ALA A 153 -18.65 -4.82 6.79
CA ALA A 153 -19.28 -6.05 6.33
C ALA A 153 -19.44 -6.08 4.79
N LEU A 154 -19.88 -4.96 4.18
CA LEU A 154 -19.98 -4.85 2.73
C LEU A 154 -18.61 -4.95 2.05
N PHE A 155 -17.59 -4.26 2.58
CA PHE A 155 -16.23 -4.35 2.07
C PHE A 155 -15.69 -5.78 2.17
N GLY A 156 -15.79 -6.41 3.33
CA GLY A 156 -15.37 -7.79 3.56
C GLY A 156 -16.11 -8.79 2.65
N GLY A 157 -17.43 -8.61 2.47
CA GLY A 157 -18.23 -9.42 1.56
C GLY A 157 -17.80 -9.30 0.10
N VAL A 158 -17.49 -8.09 -0.38
CA VAL A 158 -16.98 -7.87 -1.75
C VAL A 158 -15.58 -8.48 -1.90
N VAL A 159 -14.68 -8.31 -0.93
CA VAL A 159 -13.35 -8.94 -0.96
C VAL A 159 -13.46 -10.47 -1.01
N ALA A 160 -14.31 -11.06 -0.15
CA ALA A 160 -14.53 -12.50 -0.13
C ALA A 160 -15.08 -13.01 -1.47
N LEU A 161 -16.08 -12.32 -2.04
CA LEU A 161 -16.67 -12.66 -3.34
C LEU A 161 -15.63 -12.64 -4.46
N LEU A 162 -14.77 -11.61 -4.50
CA LEU A 162 -13.72 -11.47 -5.50
C LEU A 162 -12.59 -12.52 -5.36
N LEU A 163 -12.40 -13.09 -4.16
CA LEU A 163 -11.45 -14.17 -3.91
C LEU A 163 -12.00 -15.56 -4.22
N VAL A 164 -13.32 -15.72 -4.43
CA VAL A 164 -13.95 -17.02 -4.73
C VAL A 164 -13.28 -17.71 -5.92
N PRO A 165 -13.01 -17.07 -7.08
CA PRO A 165 -12.38 -17.74 -8.21
C PRO A 165 -11.00 -18.31 -7.87
N TYR A 166 -10.20 -17.58 -7.09
CA TYR A 166 -8.91 -18.05 -6.63
C TYR A 166 -9.04 -19.23 -5.66
N ALA A 167 -9.95 -19.16 -4.68
CA ALA A 167 -10.21 -20.26 -3.77
C ALA A 167 -10.68 -21.53 -4.50
N VAL A 168 -11.54 -21.40 -5.51
CA VAL A 168 -11.96 -22.51 -6.37
C VAL A 168 -10.78 -23.10 -7.12
N SER A 169 -9.89 -22.27 -7.69
CA SER A 169 -8.70 -22.75 -8.40
C SER A 169 -7.73 -23.55 -7.52
N LEU A 170 -7.72 -23.30 -6.21
CA LEU A 170 -6.92 -24.06 -5.25
C LEU A 170 -7.56 -25.39 -4.82
N GLY A 171 -8.77 -25.71 -5.25
CA GLY A 171 -9.52 -26.88 -4.79
C GLY A 171 -10.53 -26.59 -3.67
N GLY A 172 -10.88 -25.31 -3.44
CA GLY A 172 -11.93 -24.89 -2.51
C GLY A 172 -11.43 -24.16 -1.28
N VAL A 173 -12.35 -23.91 -0.33
CA VAL A 173 -12.11 -23.07 0.85
C VAL A 173 -11.06 -23.66 1.79
N ASP A 174 -11.03 -24.99 1.96
CA ASP A 174 -10.08 -25.64 2.85
C ASP A 174 -8.65 -25.54 2.34
N ALA A 175 -8.45 -25.72 1.03
CA ALA A 175 -7.15 -25.55 0.39
C ALA A 175 -6.69 -24.09 0.43
N PHE A 176 -7.59 -23.14 0.20
CA PHE A 176 -7.33 -21.72 0.40
C PHE A 176 -6.92 -21.41 1.85
N ALA A 177 -7.65 -21.89 2.85
CA ALA A 177 -7.29 -21.69 4.25
C ALA A 177 -5.95 -22.37 4.61
N GLY A 178 -5.63 -23.50 3.98
CA GLY A 178 -4.32 -24.15 4.05
C GLY A 178 -3.18 -23.28 3.51
N SER A 179 -3.37 -22.64 2.35
CA SER A 179 -2.35 -21.77 1.74
C SER A 179 -2.09 -20.52 2.58
N ILE A 180 -3.13 -19.91 3.17
CA ILE A 180 -2.97 -18.81 4.15
C ILE A 180 -2.13 -19.24 5.34
N ARG A 181 -2.43 -20.39 5.93
CA ARG A 181 -1.69 -20.90 7.12
C ARG A 181 -0.21 -21.12 6.79
N THR A 182 0.07 -21.78 5.67
CA THR A 182 1.44 -22.01 5.18
C THR A 182 2.17 -20.68 4.97
N PHE A 183 1.50 -19.68 4.39
CA PHE A 183 2.06 -18.34 4.21
C PHE A 183 2.38 -17.66 5.55
N VAL A 184 1.46 -17.71 6.52
CA VAL A 184 1.66 -17.12 7.85
C VAL A 184 2.84 -17.79 8.57
N ASP A 185 2.93 -19.11 8.52
CA ASP A 185 4.03 -19.85 9.13
C ASP A 185 5.38 -19.53 8.47
N TYR A 186 5.40 -19.40 7.14
CA TYR A 186 6.57 -18.92 6.41
C TYR A 186 6.97 -17.51 6.85
N GLY A 187 6.00 -16.60 6.99
CA GLY A 187 6.20 -15.23 7.44
C GLY A 187 6.81 -15.15 8.84
N ARG A 188 6.29 -15.93 9.80
CA ARG A 188 6.80 -16.01 11.18
C ARG A 188 8.27 -16.45 11.20
N ARG A 189 8.59 -17.57 10.55
CA ARG A 189 9.98 -18.07 10.47
C ARG A 189 10.94 -17.09 9.81
N HIS A 190 10.46 -16.34 8.81
CA HIS A 190 11.29 -15.33 8.13
C HIS A 190 11.48 -14.08 9.00
N SER A 191 10.45 -13.65 9.74
CA SER A 191 10.54 -12.54 10.70
C SER A 191 11.53 -12.85 11.82
N ASP A 192 11.49 -14.06 12.38
CA ASP A 192 12.37 -14.47 13.48
C ASP A 192 13.86 -14.42 13.08
N ARG A 193 14.16 -14.62 11.79
CA ARG A 193 15.53 -14.58 11.25
C ARG A 193 16.01 -13.18 10.87
N THR A 194 15.09 -12.21 10.75
CA THR A 194 15.38 -10.87 10.20
C THR A 194 15.01 -9.75 11.16
N ALA A 195 14.77 -10.11 12.43
CA ALA A 195 14.50 -9.15 13.49
C ALA A 195 15.68 -8.18 13.64
N LEU A 196 15.37 -6.89 13.57
CA LEU A 196 16.36 -5.83 13.73
C LEU A 196 16.58 -5.62 15.24
N THR A 197 17.81 -5.81 15.70
CA THR A 197 18.22 -5.45 17.06
C THR A 197 19.18 -4.26 16.98
N PHE A 198 19.28 -3.47 18.05
CA PHE A 198 20.23 -2.34 18.09
C PHE A 198 21.68 -2.83 17.89
N ASP A 199 21.99 -3.99 18.45
CA ASP A 199 23.32 -4.61 18.42
C ASP A 199 23.78 -4.94 16.99
N THR A 200 22.87 -5.16 16.04
CA THR A 200 23.23 -5.51 14.65
C THR A 200 23.51 -4.31 13.75
N LEU A 201 23.08 -3.10 14.11
CA LEU A 201 23.02 -1.96 13.17
C LEU A 201 23.88 -0.76 13.56
N GLY A 202 24.13 -0.54 14.86
CA GLY A 202 24.87 0.63 15.33
C GLY A 202 24.29 1.98 14.83
N TRP A 203 25.13 3.02 14.81
CA TRP A 203 24.75 4.38 14.37
C TRP A 203 25.06 4.61 12.88
N THR A 204 24.34 3.91 12.01
CA THR A 204 24.49 4.02 10.54
C THR A 204 23.43 4.95 9.92
N PRO A 205 23.66 5.49 8.71
CA PRO A 205 22.63 6.25 7.98
C PRO A 205 21.33 5.45 7.77
N GLU A 206 21.44 4.14 7.55
CA GLU A 206 20.31 3.23 7.41
C GLU A 206 19.48 3.17 8.69
N TRP A 207 20.12 3.20 9.86
CA TRP A 207 19.45 3.27 11.17
C TRP A 207 18.67 4.58 11.34
N GLN A 208 19.22 5.71 10.88
CA GLN A 208 18.53 6.99 10.92
C GLN A 208 17.31 6.99 9.98
N LEU A 209 17.45 6.42 8.78
CA LEU A 209 16.35 6.27 7.84
C LEU A 209 15.26 5.34 8.39
N PHE A 210 15.64 4.23 9.03
CA PHE A 210 14.71 3.33 9.71
C PHE A 210 13.79 4.09 10.68
N TRP A 211 14.37 4.85 11.61
CA TRP A 211 13.57 5.63 12.57
C TRP A 211 12.78 6.75 11.90
N SER A 212 13.32 7.37 10.85
CA SER A 212 12.61 8.39 10.08
C SER A 212 11.35 7.82 9.43
N PHE A 213 11.43 6.62 8.83
CA PHE A 213 10.29 5.94 8.22
C PHE A 213 9.20 5.65 9.25
N HIS A 214 9.56 5.23 10.46
CA HIS A 214 8.61 4.99 11.56
C HIS A 214 8.05 6.28 12.17
N ALA A 215 8.85 7.34 12.28
CA ALA A 215 8.44 8.61 12.85
C ALA A 215 7.44 9.37 11.96
N LEU A 216 7.64 9.36 10.64
CA LEU A 216 6.79 10.08 9.68
C LEU A 216 5.27 9.83 9.85
N PRO A 217 4.76 8.58 9.83
CA PRO A 217 3.33 8.33 9.99
C PRO A 217 2.82 8.67 11.39
N ILE A 218 3.66 8.61 12.43
CA ILE A 218 3.29 9.00 13.80
C ILE A 218 3.09 10.51 13.88
N VAL A 219 4.06 11.28 13.38
CA VAL A 219 3.96 12.75 13.33
C VAL A 219 2.77 13.17 12.49
N ALA A 220 2.55 12.53 11.35
CA ALA A 220 1.40 12.79 10.48
C ALA A 220 0.07 12.49 11.19
N LEU A 221 -0.01 11.36 11.92
CA LEU A 221 -1.19 10.99 12.68
C LEU A 221 -1.48 11.99 13.81
N VAL A 222 -0.47 12.41 14.57
CA VAL A 222 -0.62 13.43 15.62
C VAL A 222 -1.21 14.72 15.04
N TRP A 223 -0.66 15.20 13.93
CA TRP A 223 -1.19 16.40 13.27
C TRP A 223 -2.60 16.21 12.72
N ALA A 224 -2.93 15.05 12.14
CA ALA A 224 -4.28 14.75 11.69
C ALA A 224 -5.29 14.74 12.85
N LEU A 225 -4.90 14.24 14.03
CA LEU A 225 -5.72 14.28 15.25
C LEU A 225 -5.88 15.70 15.79
N VAL A 226 -4.83 16.53 15.73
CA VAL A 226 -4.91 17.96 16.06
C VAL A 226 -5.87 18.68 15.12
N ASP A 227 -5.75 18.46 13.81
CA ASP A 227 -6.65 19.03 12.81
C ASP A 227 -8.10 18.58 13.03
N TRP A 228 -8.33 17.30 13.36
CA TRP A 228 -9.65 16.80 13.75
C TRP A 228 -10.22 17.59 14.93
N ARG A 229 -9.46 17.71 16.02
CA ARG A 229 -9.89 18.40 17.26
C ARG A 229 -10.19 19.87 17.01
N GLN A 230 -9.49 20.50 16.07
CA GLN A 230 -9.70 21.89 15.68
C GLN A 230 -10.76 22.05 14.58
N GLY A 231 -11.52 21.01 14.24
CA GLY A 231 -12.61 21.04 13.27
C GLY A 231 -12.19 20.98 11.79
N ARG A 232 -10.89 20.91 11.49
CA ARG A 232 -10.36 20.79 10.12
C ARG A 232 -10.30 19.32 9.69
N ARG A 233 -11.43 18.80 9.23
CA ARG A 233 -11.59 17.35 8.97
C ARG A 233 -11.44 16.93 7.51
N ASP A 234 -11.14 17.85 6.61
CA ASP A 234 -11.16 17.58 5.16
C ASP A 234 -10.21 16.44 4.75
N ASP A 235 -8.99 16.45 5.29
CA ASP A 235 -7.93 15.50 4.88
C ASP A 235 -7.88 14.24 5.78
N VAL A 236 -8.52 14.26 6.95
CA VAL A 236 -8.47 13.21 7.97
C VAL A 236 -8.89 11.82 7.43
N PRO A 237 -9.96 11.67 6.62
CA PRO A 237 -10.36 10.39 6.06
C PRO A 237 -9.38 9.78 5.06
N VAL A 238 -8.33 10.51 4.66
CA VAL A 238 -7.27 10.04 3.76
C VAL A 238 -5.96 9.83 4.54
N VAL A 239 -5.61 10.76 5.43
CA VAL A 239 -4.34 10.74 6.15
C VAL A 239 -4.27 9.63 7.18
N ILE A 240 -5.33 9.41 7.99
CA ILE A 240 -5.31 8.34 8.99
C ILE A 240 -5.14 6.95 8.32
N PRO A 241 -5.89 6.61 7.26
CA PRO A 241 -5.65 5.40 6.48
C PRO A 241 -4.23 5.26 5.93
N LEU A 242 -3.68 6.35 5.41
CA LEU A 242 -2.31 6.39 4.89
C LEU A 242 -1.29 6.11 6.01
N CYS A 243 -1.46 6.70 7.19
CA CYS A 243 -0.61 6.42 8.36
C CYS A 243 -0.73 4.96 8.81
N ALA A 244 -1.95 4.41 8.85
CA ALA A 244 -2.17 3.01 9.20
C ALA A 244 -1.46 2.06 8.20
N MET A 245 -1.59 2.35 6.89
CA MET A 245 -0.86 1.62 5.86
C MET A 245 0.65 1.74 6.03
N ALA A 246 1.18 2.94 6.27
CA ALA A 246 2.60 3.20 6.41
C ALA A 246 3.20 2.47 7.62
N VAL A 247 2.53 2.51 8.78
CA VAL A 247 2.96 1.76 9.97
C VAL A 247 3.01 0.27 9.69
N ALA A 248 1.93 -0.30 9.12
CA ALA A 248 1.88 -1.73 8.83
C ALA A 248 2.90 -2.14 7.75
N ALA A 249 3.08 -1.32 6.71
CA ALA A 249 4.08 -1.54 5.67
C ALA A 249 5.50 -1.48 6.25
N ASN A 250 5.81 -0.53 7.13
CA ASN A 250 7.13 -0.44 7.76
C ASN A 250 7.42 -1.70 8.59
N VAL A 251 6.46 -2.16 9.40
CA VAL A 251 6.61 -3.37 10.23
C VAL A 251 6.83 -4.62 9.38
N LEU A 252 6.15 -4.74 8.23
CA LEU A 252 6.20 -5.95 7.40
C LEU A 252 7.36 -5.95 6.38
N LEU A 253 7.73 -4.77 5.87
CA LEU A 253 8.68 -4.61 4.77
C LEU A 253 10.10 -4.25 5.25
N ILE A 254 10.24 -3.44 6.31
CA ILE A 254 11.55 -3.00 6.80
C ILE A 254 12.09 -4.02 7.79
N ARG A 255 13.08 -4.78 7.34
CA ARG A 255 13.75 -5.84 8.07
C ARG A 255 15.18 -6.01 7.58
N ASP A 256 15.95 -6.91 8.17
CA ASP A 256 17.35 -7.11 7.76
C ASP A 256 17.47 -7.69 6.33
N PRO A 257 18.45 -7.25 5.50
CA PRO A 257 19.32 -6.07 5.68
C PRO A 257 18.62 -4.76 5.30
N LEU A 258 18.80 -3.72 6.12
CA LEU A 258 18.13 -2.42 5.95
C LEU A 258 18.40 -1.77 4.60
N SER A 259 19.65 -1.82 4.12
CA SER A 259 20.08 -1.23 2.85
C SER A 259 19.24 -1.70 1.65
N ALA A 260 18.71 -2.93 1.72
CA ALA A 260 17.91 -3.50 0.65
C ALA A 260 16.39 -3.42 0.92
N ARG A 261 15.97 -3.16 2.17
CA ARG A 261 14.56 -3.26 2.61
C ARG A 261 13.91 -1.92 2.89
N LEU A 262 14.68 -0.87 3.20
CA LEU A 262 14.13 0.49 3.36
C LEU A 262 13.42 0.96 2.07
N ALA A 263 14.02 0.68 0.91
CA ALA A 263 13.44 1.01 -0.39
C ALA A 263 12.06 0.39 -0.63
N ASP A 264 11.76 -0.77 -0.03
CA ASP A 264 10.47 -1.46 -0.19
C ASP A 264 9.31 -0.66 0.42
N ALA A 265 9.57 0.19 1.43
CA ALA A 265 8.59 0.98 2.15
C ALA A 265 8.60 2.48 1.78
N VAL A 266 9.31 2.86 0.70
CA VAL A 266 9.53 4.27 0.35
C VAL A 266 8.25 5.02 -0.01
N VAL A 267 7.30 4.37 -0.68
CA VAL A 267 6.08 5.02 -1.17
C VAL A 267 5.20 5.55 -0.03
N PRO A 268 4.81 4.75 0.98
CA PRO A 268 4.09 5.27 2.14
C PRO A 268 4.84 6.41 2.86
N ALA A 269 6.18 6.31 2.96
CA ALA A 269 7.00 7.34 3.58
C ALA A 269 6.96 8.67 2.82
N VAL A 270 7.15 8.65 1.49
CA VAL A 270 7.11 9.90 0.70
C VAL A 270 5.70 10.49 0.61
N LEU A 271 4.65 9.67 0.63
CA LEU A 271 3.27 10.16 0.66
C LEU A 271 2.92 10.83 1.99
N THR A 272 3.30 10.22 3.13
CA THR A 272 3.12 10.84 4.45
C THR A 272 3.96 12.11 4.60
N GLY A 273 5.22 12.09 4.14
CA GLY A 273 6.08 13.27 4.08
C GLY A 273 5.51 14.39 3.20
N SER A 274 4.91 14.05 2.06
CA SER A 274 4.27 15.03 1.15
C SER A 274 3.09 15.74 1.83
N TRP A 275 2.27 15.00 2.58
CA TRP A 275 1.20 15.60 3.37
C TRP A 275 1.74 16.57 4.44
N LEU A 276 2.76 16.14 5.21
CA LEU A 276 3.40 16.98 6.22
C LEU A 276 3.99 18.26 5.61
N ALA A 277 4.66 18.17 4.46
CA ALA A 277 5.21 19.31 3.74
C ALA A 277 4.11 20.29 3.30
N GLY A 278 3.00 19.77 2.75
CA GLY A 278 1.83 20.58 2.40
C GLY A 278 1.21 21.26 3.63
N ARG A 279 1.16 20.55 4.77
CA ARG A 279 0.63 21.09 6.02
C ARG A 279 1.52 22.20 6.59
N ALA A 280 2.83 22.02 6.60
CA ALA A 280 3.80 23.01 7.07
C ALA A 280 3.68 24.32 6.27
N ARG A 281 3.54 24.22 4.94
CA ARG A 281 3.32 25.37 4.07
C ARG A 281 2.03 26.12 4.42
N GLN A 282 0.93 25.40 4.64
CA GLN A 282 -0.35 25.99 5.04
C GLN A 282 -0.29 26.72 6.39
N VAL A 283 0.59 26.29 7.31
CA VAL A 283 0.80 26.99 8.59
C VAL A 283 1.62 28.27 8.38
N GLY A 284 2.69 28.22 7.56
CA GLY A 284 3.57 29.35 7.31
C GLY A 284 2.95 30.50 6.52
N GLU A 285 1.98 30.22 5.64
CA GLU A 285 1.31 31.24 4.82
C GLU A 285 0.25 32.07 5.58
N GLY A 286 -0.01 31.83 6.87
CA GLY A 286 -0.89 32.68 7.69
C GLY A 286 -2.28 32.89 7.08
N PHE A 287 -3.12 31.85 7.11
CA PHE A 287 -4.44 31.76 6.45
C PHE A 287 -5.29 33.06 6.35
N PRO A 288 -5.48 33.63 5.13
CA PRO A 288 -6.73 34.26 4.73
C PRO A 288 -7.74 33.18 4.29
N GLY A 289 -9.04 33.40 4.54
CA GLY A 289 -10.13 32.42 4.41
C GLY A 289 -10.11 31.48 3.19
N ARG A 290 -10.42 30.22 3.47
CA ARG A 290 -10.42 29.07 2.54
C ARG A 290 -11.55 29.21 1.50
N GLY A 291 -11.20 29.40 0.23
CA GLY A 291 -12.05 29.02 -0.89
C GLY A 291 -12.14 27.49 -0.94
N GLY A 292 -13.36 26.95 -0.93
CA GLY A 292 -13.62 25.52 -0.86
C GLY A 292 -12.99 24.73 -2.02
N LEU A 293 -12.70 23.45 -1.75
CA LEU A 293 -12.28 22.49 -2.78
C LEU A 293 -13.30 22.50 -3.95
N PRO A 294 -12.85 22.64 -5.21
CA PRO A 294 -13.72 22.33 -6.34
C PRO A 294 -14.13 20.85 -6.26
N ARG A 295 -15.44 20.61 -6.39
CA ARG A 295 -16.09 19.29 -6.33
C ARG A 295 -15.76 18.43 -7.55
#